data_AF-A0A957FDG2-F1
#
_entry.id   AF-A0A957FDG2-F1
#
_cell.length_a   1.000
_cell.length_b   1.000
_cell.length_c   1.000
_cell.angle_alpha   90.00
_cell.angle_beta   90.00
_cell.angle_gamma   90.00
#
_symmetry.space_group_name_H-M   'P 1'
#
loop_
_entity.id
_entity.type
_entity.pdbx_description
1 polymer ?
#
loop_
_entity_poly.entity_id
_entity_poly.type
_entity_poly.pdbx_seq_one_letter_code
_entity_poly.pdbx_strand_id
1 'polypeptide(L)'
;MTEATNQIELLRFTTAGSVDDGKSTLIGRLLYDSKSIFEDQLEAVERASESRGDEEVDLALLTDGLRAEREQKITIDVAYRYFATPKRKFIIADTPGHIQYTRNMVTGASTAELAIILIDARKGVLTQSKRHGFLATLLRIPHLVVAINKMDLVDYNQEVYESIVQDYTEFAHLLNVQDVTYIPVSALRGDNIVDKSENMPWYDGPTLLHHLEHVNVGASLNNVDFRYPVQYVVRPNQNFRGYAGQVASGRIAKGEEVVVLPSGLSSKVTSIVTAAGELESAKVGESVVLTLADEIDISRGDMIVRANNLPQKSNRVDAIICWMSDEPMKERGSYWVQHTTRLVNGYITELNYKIDVDTMHREEANTLTLNEIGRIQLTTTQPLYYDRYQLNRATGSFILIDPATNNTVAAGMIRSKSRNVEQLREGEVETTPARPKSSNVVWEQEGISLAQREERNGHKAAVLWFTGLSGSGKSTIAKKLEQRLFADGVHTMYLDGDNLRHGLNGDLGFSNADRQENIRRASELAKLAFAHGQVTLACFISPFTDDRRFARALVPDGRFFEIYVKCDLDVVKRRDTKGFYAKALAGEIDNFTGISSPYEEPQNAELVVETDIQSVDEIVSQIIAMLRERGVL
;
A
#
# COMPACT_ATOMS: atom_id res chain seq x y z
N MET A 1 40.88 13.07 17.79
CA MET A 1 39.56 13.48 17.27
C MET A 1 39.61 13.25 15.77
N THR A 2 39.08 12.12 15.33
CA THR A 2 39.04 11.73 13.93
C THR A 2 38.12 12.71 13.20
N GLU A 3 38.66 13.43 12.22
CA GLU A 3 37.87 14.22 11.28
C GLU A 3 36.89 13.27 10.58
N ALA A 4 35.64 13.29 11.03
CA ALA A 4 34.54 12.74 10.28
C ALA A 4 34.48 13.57 8.99
N THR A 5 34.90 12.98 7.87
CA THR A 5 34.68 13.53 6.55
C THR A 5 33.17 13.79 6.43
N ASN A 6 32.77 15.05 6.54
CA ASN A 6 31.38 15.46 6.42
C ASN A 6 30.97 15.15 4.96
N GLN A 7 30.43 13.95 4.73
CA GLN A 7 29.86 13.59 3.44
C GLN A 7 28.68 14.53 3.21
N ILE A 8 28.87 15.52 2.34
CA ILE A 8 27.81 16.45 1.94
C ILE A 8 26.67 15.60 1.39
N GLU A 9 25.53 15.64 2.07
CA GLU A 9 24.35 14.84 1.76
C GLU A 9 23.77 15.26 0.40
N LEU A 10 23.19 14.30 -0.32
CA LEU A 10 22.56 14.53 -1.63
C LEU A 10 21.04 14.52 -1.45
N LEU A 11 20.33 15.46 -2.08
CA LEU A 11 18.87 15.41 -2.24
C LEU A 11 18.53 15.30 -3.72
N ARG A 12 17.72 14.30 -4.08
CA ARG A 12 17.08 14.24 -5.40
C ARG A 12 15.64 14.71 -5.28
N PHE A 13 15.27 15.75 -6.00
CA PHE A 13 13.87 16.19 -6.03
C PHE A 13 13.36 16.48 -7.44
N THR A 14 12.05 16.40 -7.58
CA THR A 14 11.33 16.70 -8.83
C THR A 14 10.41 17.91 -8.62
N THR A 15 10.19 18.68 -9.68
CA THR A 15 9.22 19.79 -9.70
C THR A 15 8.06 19.45 -10.63
N ALA A 16 6.84 19.63 -10.15
CA ALA A 16 5.62 19.41 -10.90
C ALA A 16 4.61 20.54 -10.65
N GLY A 17 3.63 20.69 -11.52
CA GLY A 17 2.74 21.85 -11.55
C GLY A 17 2.19 22.10 -12.95
N SER A 18 1.12 22.88 -13.03
CA SER A 18 0.41 23.20 -14.27
C SER A 18 1.27 24.06 -15.20
N VAL A 19 0.79 24.21 -16.44
CA VAL A 19 1.33 25.19 -17.37
C VAL A 19 1.14 26.59 -16.77
N ASP A 20 2.21 27.38 -16.81
CA ASP A 20 2.31 28.73 -16.25
C ASP A 20 2.34 28.84 -14.72
N ASP A 21 2.41 27.75 -13.95
CA ASP A 21 2.54 27.84 -12.48
C ASP A 21 3.92 28.36 -12.01
N GLY A 22 4.84 28.62 -12.95
CA GLY A 22 6.13 29.25 -12.68
C GLY A 22 7.26 28.29 -12.30
N LYS A 23 7.21 27.02 -12.76
CA LYS A 23 8.24 25.99 -12.48
C LYS A 23 9.64 26.38 -12.95
N SER A 24 9.73 26.79 -14.22
CA SER A 24 10.95 27.28 -14.85
C SER A 24 11.52 28.49 -14.13
N THR A 25 10.65 29.45 -13.79
CA THR A 25 11.03 30.64 -13.00
C THR A 25 11.54 30.25 -11.61
N LEU A 26 10.88 29.31 -10.92
CA LEU A 26 11.31 28.83 -9.59
C LEU A 26 12.69 28.17 -9.65
N ILE A 27 12.92 27.28 -10.62
CA ILE A 27 14.22 26.62 -10.80
C ILE A 27 15.29 27.65 -11.14
N GLY A 28 15.01 28.57 -12.07
CA GLY A 28 15.92 29.66 -12.43
C GLY A 28 16.29 30.52 -11.21
N ARG A 29 15.29 30.88 -10.40
CA ARG A 29 15.46 31.65 -9.17
C ARG A 29 16.30 30.91 -8.13
N LEU A 30 16.03 29.63 -7.89
CA LEU A 30 16.83 28.81 -6.98
C LEU A 30 18.31 28.74 -7.42
N LEU A 31 18.56 28.59 -8.73
CA LEU A 31 19.92 28.54 -9.27
C LEU A 31 20.63 29.90 -9.16
N TYR A 32 19.90 30.99 -9.40
CA TYR A 32 20.37 32.37 -9.29
C TYR A 32 20.72 32.72 -7.83
N ASP A 33 19.76 32.58 -6.92
CA ASP A 33 19.91 32.97 -5.52
C ASP A 33 20.91 32.07 -4.77
N SER A 34 21.06 30.80 -5.19
CA SER A 34 22.09 29.90 -4.64
C SER A 34 23.51 30.19 -5.15
N LYS A 35 23.69 31.23 -5.98
CA LYS A 35 24.98 31.64 -6.58
C LYS A 35 25.71 30.51 -7.30
N SER A 36 24.95 29.56 -7.85
CA SER A 36 25.49 28.38 -8.54
C SER A 36 25.68 28.61 -10.05
N ILE A 37 25.30 29.80 -10.55
CA ILE A 37 25.43 30.20 -11.96
C ILE A 37 26.70 31.06 -12.11
N PHE A 38 27.49 30.77 -13.14
CA PHE A 38 28.66 31.57 -13.51
C PHE A 38 28.21 32.92 -14.11
N GLU A 39 28.93 34.01 -13.83
CA GLU A 39 28.56 35.39 -14.23
C GLU A 39 28.31 35.54 -15.74
N ASP A 40 29.04 34.79 -16.57
CA ASP A 40 28.92 34.77 -18.02
C ASP A 40 27.57 34.22 -18.54
N GLN A 41 26.97 33.25 -17.85
CA GLN A 41 25.63 32.75 -18.16
C GLN A 41 24.54 33.73 -17.74
N LEU A 42 24.77 34.48 -16.66
CA LEU A 42 23.88 35.53 -16.18
C LEU A 42 23.80 36.67 -17.21
N GLU A 43 24.96 37.17 -17.65
CA GLU A 43 25.06 38.24 -18.65
C GLU A 43 24.42 37.86 -19.99
N ALA A 44 24.48 36.58 -20.37
CA ALA A 44 23.85 36.08 -21.59
C ALA A 44 22.32 36.10 -21.48
N VAL A 45 21.77 35.83 -20.30
CA VAL A 45 20.34 35.87 -20.02
C VAL A 45 19.84 37.31 -19.92
N GLU A 46 20.58 38.20 -19.25
CA GLU A 46 20.27 39.64 -19.19
C GLU A 46 20.18 40.24 -20.61
N ARG A 47 21.18 39.98 -21.46
CA ARG A 47 21.18 40.40 -22.86
C ARG A 47 20.01 39.82 -23.66
N ALA A 48 19.61 38.58 -23.38
CA ALA A 48 18.48 37.93 -24.04
C ALA A 48 17.12 38.52 -23.61
N SER A 49 16.94 38.82 -22.32
CA SER A 49 15.75 39.52 -21.79
C SER A 49 15.62 40.93 -22.35
N GLU A 50 16.71 41.69 -22.39
CA GLU A 50 16.75 43.02 -23.01
C GLU A 50 16.37 42.96 -24.50
N SER A 51 16.85 41.95 -25.23
CA SER A 51 16.53 41.77 -26.65
C SER A 51 15.06 41.41 -26.92
N ARG A 52 14.36 40.84 -25.91
CA ARG A 52 12.93 40.53 -25.96
C ARG A 52 12.04 41.68 -25.47
N GLY A 53 12.64 42.70 -24.86
CA GLY A 53 11.92 43.86 -24.31
C GLY A 53 11.32 43.62 -22.93
N ASP A 54 11.83 42.66 -22.16
CA ASP A 54 11.38 42.42 -20.78
C ASP A 54 11.96 43.49 -19.84
N GLU A 55 11.14 44.02 -18.92
CA GLU A 55 11.56 45.07 -17.96
C GLU A 55 12.46 44.53 -16.83
N GLU A 56 12.41 43.23 -16.56
CA GLU A 56 13.22 42.52 -15.56
C GLU A 56 13.90 41.30 -16.21
N VAL A 57 14.97 40.81 -15.58
CA VAL A 57 15.71 39.62 -16.04
C VAL A 57 14.81 38.39 -15.96
N ASP A 58 14.48 37.79 -17.12
CA ASP A 58 13.67 36.58 -17.18
C ASP A 58 14.52 35.35 -16.85
N LEU A 59 14.54 35.00 -15.56
CA LEU A 59 15.25 33.82 -15.05
C LEU A 59 14.72 32.50 -15.62
N ALA A 60 13.54 32.46 -16.25
CA ALA A 60 13.10 31.27 -16.97
C ALA A 60 14.01 30.95 -18.17
N LEU A 61 14.71 31.93 -18.73
CA LEU A 61 15.66 31.75 -19.83
C LEU A 61 16.86 30.87 -19.46
N LEU A 62 17.28 30.89 -18.18
CA LEU A 62 18.28 29.95 -17.64
C LEU A 62 17.81 28.50 -17.75
N THR A 63 16.49 28.30 -17.72
CA THR A 63 15.87 26.97 -17.76
C THR A 63 15.44 26.52 -19.16
N ASP A 64 15.27 27.47 -20.08
CA ASP A 64 14.67 27.31 -21.40
C ASP A 64 15.59 26.72 -22.50
N GLY A 65 16.78 26.21 -22.17
CA GLY A 65 17.64 25.50 -23.13
C GLY A 65 16.95 24.34 -23.89
N LEU A 66 15.79 23.89 -23.41
CA LEU A 66 14.91 22.86 -24.00
C LEU A 66 13.79 23.44 -24.90
N ARG A 67 13.52 24.75 -24.90
CA ARG A 67 12.51 25.35 -25.80
C ARG A 67 12.92 25.27 -27.27
N ALA A 68 14.22 25.30 -27.57
CA ALA A 68 14.73 25.05 -28.92
C ALA A 68 14.39 23.63 -29.42
N GLU A 69 14.22 22.65 -28.52
CA GLU A 69 13.83 21.28 -28.87
C GLU A 69 12.33 21.13 -29.15
N ARG A 70 11.48 21.98 -28.55
CA ARG A 70 10.06 22.09 -28.91
C ARG A 70 9.87 22.48 -30.37
N GLU A 71 10.76 23.31 -30.92
CA GLU A 71 10.76 23.68 -32.34
C GLU A 71 11.33 22.58 -33.25
N GLN A 72 12.19 21.70 -32.70
CA GLN A 72 12.87 20.64 -33.45
C GLN A 72 12.26 19.22 -33.30
N LYS A 73 11.19 19.05 -32.52
CA LYS A 73 10.54 17.74 -32.22
C LYS A 73 11.50 16.68 -31.68
N ILE A 74 12.54 17.10 -30.96
CA ILE A 74 13.47 16.18 -30.29
C ILE A 74 13.00 16.05 -28.84
N THR A 75 12.72 14.84 -28.39
CA THR A 75 12.21 14.59 -27.04
C THR A 75 13.41 14.37 -26.10
N ILE A 76 13.83 15.37 -25.32
CA ILE A 76 14.63 15.10 -24.11
C ILE A 76 13.66 14.70 -22.99
N ASP A 77 13.81 13.46 -22.50
CA ASP A 77 12.82 12.82 -21.63
C ASP A 77 12.79 13.36 -20.18
N VAL A 78 13.94 13.70 -19.57
CA VAL A 78 14.04 14.39 -18.26
C VAL A 78 15.35 15.17 -18.23
N ALA A 79 15.33 16.46 -17.89
CA ALA A 79 16.54 17.25 -17.71
C ALA A 79 16.98 17.25 -16.24
N TYR A 80 18.25 16.91 -15.99
CA TYR A 80 18.84 16.96 -14.66
C TYR A 80 19.66 18.23 -14.49
N ARG A 81 19.38 18.99 -13.43
CA ARG A 81 20.17 20.15 -13.01
C ARG A 81 20.81 19.90 -11.67
N TYR A 82 21.99 20.49 -11.47
CA TYR A 82 22.82 20.29 -10.30
C TYR A 82 23.11 21.63 -9.66
N PHE A 83 22.94 21.72 -8.35
CA PHE A 83 23.41 22.85 -7.56
C PHE A 83 23.80 22.36 -6.17
N ALA A 84 24.49 23.20 -5.41
CA ALA A 84 24.93 22.86 -4.07
C ALA A 84 24.91 24.08 -3.17
N THR A 85 24.63 23.85 -1.89
CA THR A 85 24.89 24.80 -0.82
C THR A 85 26.06 24.29 0.02
N PRO A 86 26.59 25.09 0.96
CA PRO A 86 27.61 24.61 1.90
C PRO A 86 27.14 23.40 2.73
N LYS A 87 25.82 23.21 2.91
CA LYS A 87 25.25 22.11 3.68
C LYS A 87 24.93 20.87 2.85
N ARG A 88 24.50 21.03 1.58
CA ARG A 88 23.89 19.93 0.83
C ARG A 88 24.05 20.05 -0.69
N LYS A 89 24.12 18.91 -1.38
CA LYS A 89 24.08 18.82 -2.86
C LYS A 89 22.68 18.48 -3.33
N PHE A 90 22.29 19.01 -4.49
CA PHE A 90 20.96 18.86 -5.04
C PHE A 90 21.00 18.39 -6.49
N ILE A 91 20.08 17.48 -6.82
CA ILE A 91 19.77 17.07 -8.20
C ILE A 91 18.28 17.35 -8.43
N ILE A 92 18.01 18.24 -9.38
CA ILE A 92 16.67 18.59 -9.82
C ILE A 92 16.34 17.75 -11.06
N ALA A 93 15.30 16.94 -11.00
CA ALA A 93 14.68 16.33 -12.17
C ALA A 93 13.54 17.24 -12.67
N ASP A 94 13.80 17.97 -13.75
CA ASP A 94 12.78 18.81 -14.38
C ASP A 94 11.88 17.94 -15.25
N THR A 95 10.68 17.65 -14.74
CA THR A 95 9.65 16.87 -15.44
C THR A 95 8.60 17.82 -16.04
N PRO A 96 8.43 17.84 -17.37
CA PRO A 96 7.47 18.75 -18.01
C PRO A 96 6.01 18.43 -17.61
N GLY A 97 5.14 19.45 -17.55
CA GLY A 97 3.84 19.39 -16.84
C GLY A 97 2.58 19.07 -17.68
N HIS A 98 2.72 18.73 -18.96
CA HIS A 98 1.59 18.34 -19.82
C HIS A 98 1.13 16.87 -19.61
N ILE A 99 -0.10 16.59 -20.04
CA ILE A 99 -0.79 15.29 -19.95
C ILE A 99 -0.01 14.12 -20.57
N GLN A 100 0.93 14.39 -21.47
CA GLN A 100 1.78 13.41 -22.17
C GLN A 100 3.00 12.91 -21.36
N TYR A 101 3.18 13.33 -20.10
CA TYR A 101 4.43 13.12 -19.37
C TYR A 101 4.35 12.22 -18.13
N THR A 102 3.31 11.40 -17.97
CA THR A 102 3.27 10.40 -16.87
C THR A 102 4.52 9.51 -16.91
N ARG A 103 4.97 9.06 -18.09
CA ARG A 103 6.19 8.25 -18.25
C ARG A 103 7.47 8.98 -17.78
N ASN A 104 7.57 10.28 -18.07
CA ASN A 104 8.74 11.09 -17.74
C ASN A 104 8.77 11.36 -16.23
N MET A 105 7.59 11.62 -15.64
CA MET A 105 7.42 11.68 -14.20
C MET A 105 7.80 10.34 -13.58
N VAL A 106 7.27 9.21 -14.04
CA VAL A 106 7.62 7.87 -13.52
C VAL A 106 9.13 7.64 -13.56
N THR A 107 9.80 8.00 -14.65
CA THR A 107 11.26 7.84 -14.79
C THR A 107 12.03 8.76 -13.83
N GLY A 108 11.76 10.08 -13.85
CA GLY A 108 12.47 11.07 -13.02
C GLY A 108 12.14 10.99 -11.53
N ALA A 109 10.86 10.81 -11.19
CA ALA A 109 10.36 10.71 -9.81
C ALA A 109 10.64 9.35 -9.15
N SER A 110 10.95 8.29 -9.91
CA SER A 110 11.32 6.98 -9.33
C SER A 110 12.58 7.03 -8.46
N THR A 111 13.45 8.02 -8.68
CA THR A 111 14.68 8.23 -7.89
C THR A 111 14.60 9.44 -6.97
N ALA A 112 13.50 10.20 -7.03
CA ALA A 112 13.29 11.36 -6.19
C ALA A 112 12.92 10.96 -4.75
N GLU A 113 13.40 11.78 -3.82
CA GLU A 113 13.16 11.71 -2.39
C GLU A 113 12.18 12.81 -1.95
N LEU A 114 12.04 13.87 -2.74
CA LEU A 114 11.11 14.97 -2.53
C LEU A 114 10.45 15.40 -3.84
N ALA A 115 9.19 15.81 -3.78
CA ALA A 115 8.47 16.43 -4.89
C ALA A 115 7.99 17.83 -4.49
N ILE A 116 8.22 18.83 -5.35
CA ILE A 116 7.68 20.17 -5.22
C ILE A 116 6.51 20.31 -6.19
N ILE A 117 5.29 20.48 -5.68
CA ILE A 117 4.08 20.76 -6.44
C ILE A 117 3.82 22.26 -6.39
N LEU A 118 3.99 22.95 -7.53
CA LEU A 118 3.67 24.36 -7.64
C LEU A 118 2.17 24.55 -7.88
N ILE A 119 1.61 25.55 -7.22
CA ILE A 119 0.21 25.98 -7.37
C ILE A 119 0.20 27.50 -7.56
N ASP A 120 -0.39 27.99 -8.64
CA ASP A 120 -0.62 29.43 -8.85
C ASP A 120 -1.71 29.92 -7.88
N ALA A 121 -1.36 30.83 -6.98
CA ALA A 121 -2.24 31.37 -5.93
C ALA A 121 -3.52 32.00 -6.49
N ARG A 122 -3.50 32.50 -7.74
CA ARG A 122 -4.68 33.09 -8.39
C ARG A 122 -5.69 32.05 -8.84
N LYS A 123 -5.23 30.82 -9.12
CA LYS A 123 -6.03 29.73 -9.69
C LYS A 123 -6.47 28.71 -8.63
N GLY A 124 -5.73 28.63 -7.53
CA GLY A 124 -5.94 27.62 -6.50
C GLY A 124 -5.64 26.20 -6.99
N VAL A 125 -6.19 25.19 -6.31
CA VAL A 125 -5.88 23.78 -6.59
C VAL A 125 -6.57 23.30 -7.88
N LEU A 126 -5.78 23.00 -8.90
CA LEU A 126 -6.26 22.48 -10.19
C LEU A 126 -6.19 20.94 -10.26
N THR A 127 -6.93 20.35 -11.23
CA THR A 127 -6.86 18.91 -11.54
C THR A 127 -5.44 18.46 -11.84
N GLN A 128 -4.62 19.28 -12.50
CA GLN A 128 -3.21 18.97 -12.76
C GLN A 128 -2.38 18.90 -11.47
N SER A 129 -2.60 19.80 -10.51
CA SER A 129 -1.93 19.80 -9.20
C SER A 129 -2.29 18.54 -8.41
N LYS A 130 -3.57 18.14 -8.46
CA LYS A 130 -4.06 16.87 -7.88
C LYS A 130 -3.39 15.66 -8.55
N ARG A 131 -3.38 15.60 -9.88
CA ARG A 131 -2.71 14.56 -10.66
C ARG A 131 -1.24 14.39 -10.28
N HIS A 132 -0.47 15.47 -10.20
CA HIS A 132 0.94 15.38 -9.82
C HIS A 132 1.13 14.88 -8.38
N GLY A 133 0.29 15.33 -7.44
CA GLY A 133 0.29 14.81 -6.06
C GLY A 133 -0.02 13.31 -6.00
N PHE A 134 -1.02 12.85 -6.77
CA PHE A 134 -1.35 11.44 -6.88
C PHE A 134 -0.19 10.60 -7.44
N LEU A 135 0.45 11.06 -8.52
CA LEU A 135 1.59 10.37 -9.13
C LEU A 135 2.81 10.32 -8.21
N ALA A 136 3.15 11.43 -7.53
CA ALA A 136 4.23 11.46 -6.55
C ALA A 136 3.98 10.45 -5.42
N THR A 137 2.74 10.34 -4.96
CA THR A 137 2.32 9.37 -3.94
C THR A 137 2.40 7.93 -4.44
N LEU A 138 1.93 7.68 -5.67
CA LEU A 138 1.98 6.35 -6.30
C LEU A 138 3.42 5.85 -6.41
N LEU A 139 4.34 6.74 -6.81
CA LEU A 139 5.77 6.50 -6.91
C LEU A 139 6.48 6.48 -5.55
N ARG A 140 5.76 6.70 -4.45
CA ARG A 140 6.28 6.69 -3.08
C ARG A 140 7.43 7.67 -2.88
N ILE A 141 7.29 8.88 -3.40
CA ILE A 141 8.13 9.99 -2.98
C ILE A 141 7.83 10.27 -1.49
N PRO A 142 8.82 10.18 -0.59
CA PRO A 142 8.61 10.34 0.85
C PRO A 142 8.11 11.72 1.28
N HIS A 143 8.67 12.79 0.69
CA HIS A 143 8.38 14.18 1.09
C HIS A 143 7.68 14.94 -0.02
N LEU A 144 6.60 15.65 0.33
CA LEU A 144 5.86 16.50 -0.59
C LEU A 144 5.92 17.95 -0.12
N VAL A 145 6.33 18.86 -1.00
CA VAL A 145 6.27 20.30 -0.77
C VAL A 145 5.25 20.89 -1.72
N VAL A 146 4.28 21.63 -1.19
CA VAL A 146 3.31 22.39 -1.98
C VAL A 146 3.74 23.86 -1.94
N ALA A 147 4.32 24.32 -3.04
CA ALA A 147 4.78 25.69 -3.20
C ALA A 147 3.65 26.54 -3.81
N ILE A 148 3.01 27.36 -2.98
CA ILE A 148 1.93 28.26 -3.40
C ILE A 148 2.58 29.51 -3.98
N ASN A 149 2.72 29.51 -5.31
CA ASN A 149 3.48 30.49 -6.06
C ASN A 149 2.62 31.68 -6.50
N LYS A 150 3.28 32.79 -6.85
CA LYS A 150 2.66 34.04 -7.30
C LYS A 150 1.84 34.77 -6.24
N MET A 151 2.29 34.68 -4.99
CA MET A 151 1.68 35.43 -3.88
C MET A 151 1.72 36.95 -4.11
N ASP A 152 2.69 37.45 -4.88
CA ASP A 152 2.80 38.84 -5.30
C ASP A 152 1.61 39.33 -6.14
N LEU A 153 0.96 38.45 -6.88
CA LEU A 153 -0.20 38.79 -7.72
C LEU A 153 -1.54 38.73 -6.98
N VAL A 154 -1.53 38.27 -5.74
CA VAL A 154 -2.69 38.24 -4.83
C VAL A 154 -2.41 39.09 -3.59
N ASP A 155 -1.54 40.09 -3.73
CA ASP A 155 -1.15 41.05 -2.69
C ASP A 155 -0.72 40.38 -1.37
N TYR A 156 -0.08 39.20 -1.46
CA TYR A 156 0.40 38.42 -0.32
C TYR A 156 -0.71 38.05 0.70
N ASN A 157 -1.95 37.90 0.22
CA ASN A 157 -3.11 37.66 1.04
C ASN A 157 -3.08 36.29 1.76
N GLN A 158 -3.19 36.31 3.09
CA GLN A 158 -3.18 35.13 3.95
C GLN A 158 -4.40 34.20 3.75
N GLU A 159 -5.60 34.75 3.56
CA GLU A 159 -6.83 33.97 3.37
C GLU A 159 -6.77 33.13 2.09
N VAL A 160 -6.18 33.68 1.02
CA VAL A 160 -5.95 32.94 -0.24
C VAL A 160 -5.03 31.75 -0.02
N TYR A 161 -3.93 31.95 0.73
CA TYR A 161 -3.01 30.88 1.09
C TYR A 161 -3.72 29.79 1.92
N GLU A 162 -4.44 30.18 2.97
CA GLU A 162 -5.14 29.25 3.86
C GLU A 162 -6.21 28.43 3.13
N SER A 163 -6.97 29.05 2.22
CA SER A 163 -7.93 28.35 1.37
C SER A 163 -7.27 27.27 0.52
N ILE A 164 -6.13 27.58 -0.11
CA ILE A 164 -5.40 26.62 -0.96
C ILE A 164 -4.81 25.48 -0.11
N VAL A 165 -4.29 25.81 1.08
CA VAL A 165 -3.79 24.81 2.04
C VAL A 165 -4.92 23.87 2.45
N GLN A 166 -6.11 24.39 2.75
CA GLN A 166 -7.26 23.58 3.12
C GLN A 166 -7.69 22.65 1.98
N ASP A 167 -7.88 23.19 0.77
CA ASP A 167 -8.28 22.44 -0.42
C ASP A 167 -7.29 21.31 -0.74
N TYR A 168 -5.99 21.60 -0.64
CA TYR A 168 -4.97 20.60 -0.91
C TYR A 168 -4.84 19.58 0.21
N THR A 169 -5.05 19.98 1.48
CA THR A 169 -5.02 19.06 2.63
C THR A 169 -6.17 18.05 2.56
N GLU A 170 -7.38 18.50 2.20
CA GLU A 170 -8.52 17.60 1.99
C GLU A 170 -8.22 16.57 0.89
N PHE A 171 -7.62 17.03 -0.21
CA PHE A 171 -7.14 16.15 -1.27
C PHE A 171 -6.02 15.21 -0.79
N ALA A 172 -5.06 15.72 -0.02
CA ALA A 172 -3.93 14.96 0.49
C ALA A 172 -4.37 13.86 1.48
N HIS A 173 -5.48 14.02 2.22
CA HIS A 173 -6.04 12.95 3.06
C HIS A 173 -6.50 11.72 2.27
N LEU A 174 -6.91 11.90 1.01
CA LEU A 174 -7.22 10.78 0.11
C LEU A 174 -5.95 10.03 -0.35
N LEU A 175 -4.80 10.70 -0.25
CA LEU A 175 -3.50 10.17 -0.58
C LEU A 175 -2.83 9.64 0.69
N ASN A 176 -2.20 8.47 0.62
CA ASN A 176 -1.47 7.91 1.77
C ASN A 176 -0.06 8.55 1.87
N VAL A 177 -0.01 9.88 1.98
CA VAL A 177 1.21 10.72 2.08
C VAL A 177 1.54 10.94 3.55
N GLN A 178 2.81 10.80 3.92
CA GLN A 178 3.24 10.91 5.31
C GLN A 178 3.65 12.32 5.73
N ASP A 179 4.12 13.15 4.79
CA ASP A 179 4.70 14.46 5.08
C ASP A 179 4.42 15.44 3.93
N VAL A 180 3.59 16.45 4.20
CA VAL A 180 3.25 17.54 3.27
C VAL A 180 3.59 18.88 3.92
N THR A 181 4.49 19.64 3.30
CA THR A 181 4.87 20.98 3.75
C THR A 181 4.34 22.03 2.78
N TYR A 182 3.65 23.05 3.29
CA TYR A 182 3.13 24.17 2.51
C TYR A 182 4.04 25.40 2.65
N ILE A 183 4.43 26.00 1.53
CA ILE A 183 5.30 27.18 1.50
C ILE A 183 4.72 28.22 0.53
N PRO A 184 4.30 29.42 1.00
CA PRO A 184 3.91 30.51 0.13
C PRO A 184 5.16 31.18 -0.45
N VAL A 185 5.22 31.34 -1.76
CA VAL A 185 6.39 31.86 -2.48
C VAL A 185 6.01 32.84 -3.59
N SER A 186 6.96 33.69 -3.96
CA SER A 186 6.97 34.33 -5.28
C SER A 186 8.27 33.98 -5.99
N ALA A 187 8.19 33.10 -6.98
CA ALA A 187 9.36 32.70 -7.77
C ALA A 187 9.99 33.87 -8.54
N LEU A 188 9.20 34.88 -8.91
CA LEU A 188 9.68 36.06 -9.62
C LEU A 188 10.41 37.01 -8.67
N ARG A 189 9.76 37.38 -7.56
CA ARG A 189 10.28 38.35 -6.60
C ARG A 189 11.33 37.77 -5.63
N GLY A 190 11.34 36.45 -5.45
CA GLY A 190 12.27 35.72 -4.57
C GLY A 190 11.73 35.50 -3.15
N ASP A 191 10.50 35.92 -2.85
CA ASP A 191 9.88 35.77 -1.54
C ASP A 191 9.82 34.30 -1.09
N ASN A 192 10.36 34.03 0.10
CA ASN A 192 10.44 32.70 0.74
C ASN A 192 11.16 31.62 -0.08
N ILE A 193 11.94 31.98 -1.11
CA ILE A 193 12.77 31.04 -1.88
C ILE A 193 14.05 30.71 -1.10
N VAL A 194 14.91 31.71 -0.90
CA VAL A 194 16.13 31.58 -0.09
C VAL A 194 15.94 32.26 1.25
N ASP A 195 15.62 33.56 1.21
CA ASP A 195 15.39 34.40 2.37
C ASP A 195 13.90 34.49 2.74
N LYS A 196 13.61 34.78 4.01
CA LYS A 196 12.23 35.01 4.46
C LYS A 196 11.70 36.31 3.87
N SER A 197 10.44 36.28 3.42
CA SER A 197 9.74 37.45 2.88
C SER A 197 9.36 38.44 3.98
N GLU A 198 9.60 39.74 3.73
CA GLU A 198 9.07 40.83 4.56
C GLU A 198 7.58 41.11 4.25
N ASN A 199 7.10 40.71 3.07
CA ASN A 199 5.72 40.93 2.61
C ASN A 199 4.72 39.93 3.23
N MET A 200 5.20 38.81 3.78
CA MET A 200 4.38 37.76 4.40
C MET A 200 4.79 37.53 5.87
N PRO A 201 4.67 38.54 6.75
CA PRO A 201 5.05 38.40 8.17
C PRO A 201 4.16 37.40 8.93
N TRP A 202 2.99 37.07 8.36
CA TRP A 202 2.07 36.07 8.89
C TRP A 202 2.53 34.62 8.66
N TYR A 203 3.53 34.38 7.81
CA TYR A 203 4.06 33.04 7.56
C TYR A 203 5.28 32.73 8.43
N ASP A 204 5.09 31.88 9.46
CA ASP A 204 6.15 31.50 10.39
C ASP A 204 7.03 30.33 9.89
N GLY A 205 6.62 29.64 8.82
CA GLY A 205 7.27 28.43 8.30
C GLY A 205 8.67 28.66 7.69
N PRO A 206 9.30 27.58 7.19
CA PRO A 206 10.63 27.64 6.58
C PRO A 206 10.58 28.24 5.15
N THR A 207 11.69 28.81 4.70
CA THR A 207 11.87 29.10 3.27
C THR A 207 12.06 27.79 2.49
N LEU A 208 11.86 27.84 1.17
CA LEU A 208 12.01 26.66 0.32
C LEU A 208 13.41 26.07 0.42
N LEU A 209 14.46 26.88 0.28
CA LEU A 209 15.84 26.40 0.40
C LEU A 209 16.13 25.85 1.79
N HIS A 210 15.67 26.52 2.85
CA HIS A 210 15.86 26.02 4.20
C HIS A 210 15.22 24.65 4.40
N HIS A 211 14.01 24.43 3.88
CA HIS A 211 13.37 23.12 3.93
C HIS A 211 14.17 22.06 3.15
N LEU A 212 14.60 22.38 1.93
CA LEU A 212 15.42 21.47 1.10
C LEU A 212 16.76 21.09 1.75
N GLU A 213 17.39 22.01 2.50
CA GLU A 213 18.63 21.72 3.23
C GLU A 213 18.44 20.74 4.40
N HIS A 214 17.30 20.77 5.08
CA HIS A 214 17.11 20.06 6.36
C HIS A 214 16.17 18.84 6.27
N VAL A 215 15.52 18.60 5.13
CA VAL A 215 14.67 17.42 4.95
C VAL A 215 15.46 16.12 5.13
N ASN A 216 14.98 15.22 5.98
CA ASN A 216 15.70 13.99 6.33
C ASN A 216 15.40 12.87 5.32
N VAL A 217 16.30 12.68 4.34
CA VAL A 217 16.14 11.63 3.31
C VAL A 217 16.62 10.25 3.77
N GLY A 218 17.52 10.20 4.77
CA GLY A 218 18.10 8.94 5.25
C GLY A 218 17.08 8.01 5.92
N ALA A 219 16.00 8.56 6.47
CA ALA A 219 14.92 7.80 7.13
C ALA A 219 14.10 6.94 6.16
N SER A 220 14.12 7.24 4.85
CA SER A 220 13.34 6.53 3.83
C SER A 220 14.01 5.24 3.33
N LEU A 221 15.30 5.05 3.61
CA LEU A 221 16.03 3.87 3.18
C LEU A 221 15.69 2.68 4.10
N ASN A 222 15.26 1.57 3.49
CA ASN A 222 15.06 0.33 4.23
C ASN A 222 16.42 -0.22 4.68
N ASN A 223 16.80 0.05 5.93
CA ASN A 223 18.04 -0.38 6.55
C ASN A 223 17.93 -1.74 7.26
N VAL A 224 16.74 -2.36 7.27
CA VAL A 224 16.44 -3.58 8.02
C VAL A 224 16.48 -4.80 7.09
N ASP A 225 15.79 -4.73 5.96
CA ASP A 225 15.62 -5.86 5.06
C ASP A 225 16.80 -5.99 4.12
N PHE A 226 17.75 -6.88 4.45
CA PHE A 226 18.90 -7.11 3.57
C PHE A 226 18.48 -7.81 2.27
N ARG A 227 18.71 -7.13 1.14
CA ARG A 227 18.50 -7.65 -0.21
C ARG A 227 19.74 -7.33 -1.04
N TYR A 228 20.39 -8.38 -1.54
CA TYR A 228 21.59 -8.24 -2.35
C TYR A 228 21.43 -9.00 -3.66
N PRO A 229 20.90 -8.36 -4.72
CA PRO A 229 20.79 -8.97 -6.03
C PRO A 229 22.18 -9.08 -6.67
N VAL A 230 22.57 -10.31 -7.00
CA VAL A 230 23.88 -10.58 -7.62
C VAL A 230 23.84 -10.13 -9.07
N GLN A 231 24.79 -9.29 -9.45
CA GLN A 231 24.93 -8.74 -10.79
C GLN A 231 26.00 -9.48 -11.59
N TYR A 232 27.08 -9.89 -10.93
CA TYR A 232 28.23 -10.51 -11.59
C TYR A 232 29.00 -11.44 -10.65
N VAL A 233 29.66 -12.47 -11.20
CA VAL A 233 30.53 -13.38 -10.43
C VAL A 233 31.98 -13.08 -10.76
N VAL A 234 32.74 -12.68 -9.76
CA VAL A 234 34.15 -12.31 -9.86
C VAL A 234 35.02 -13.52 -9.50
N ARG A 235 35.75 -14.04 -10.48
CA ARG A 235 36.67 -15.18 -10.31
C ARG A 235 38.00 -14.92 -11.03
N PRO A 236 38.92 -14.15 -10.43
CA PRO A 236 40.21 -13.82 -11.05
C PRO A 236 41.17 -15.02 -11.04
N ASN A 237 41.00 -15.96 -10.11
CA ASN A 237 41.78 -17.20 -10.02
C ASN A 237 40.93 -18.31 -9.36
N GLN A 238 41.50 -19.52 -9.21
CA GLN A 238 40.77 -20.67 -8.66
C GLN A 238 40.39 -20.51 -7.18
N ASN A 239 41.14 -19.69 -6.43
CA ASN A 239 41.02 -19.55 -4.97
C ASN A 239 40.10 -18.39 -4.54
N PHE A 240 39.61 -17.57 -5.47
CA PHE A 240 38.73 -16.46 -5.17
C PHE A 240 37.43 -16.56 -5.96
N ARG A 241 36.30 -16.66 -5.25
CA ARG A 241 34.97 -16.54 -5.81
C ARG A 241 34.20 -15.48 -5.04
N GLY A 242 33.97 -14.34 -5.68
CA GLY A 242 33.20 -13.24 -5.14
C GLY A 242 31.95 -12.97 -5.97
N TYR A 243 30.91 -12.45 -5.32
CA TYR A 243 29.64 -12.10 -5.96
C TYR A 243 29.49 -10.59 -5.88
N ALA A 244 29.54 -9.93 -7.03
CA ALA A 244 29.46 -8.49 -7.15
C ALA A 244 28.02 -8.02 -7.38
N GLY A 245 27.69 -6.90 -6.78
CA GLY A 245 26.36 -6.31 -6.78
C GLY A 245 26.31 -5.07 -5.89
N GLN A 246 25.19 -4.37 -5.94
CA GLN A 246 24.90 -3.24 -5.07
C GLN A 246 23.95 -3.70 -3.96
N VAL A 247 24.19 -3.27 -2.72
CA VAL A 247 23.25 -3.52 -1.61
C VAL A 247 21.96 -2.76 -1.90
N ALA A 248 20.91 -3.48 -2.27
CA ALA A 248 19.63 -2.88 -2.66
C ALA A 248 18.84 -2.37 -1.46
N SER A 249 18.96 -3.05 -0.32
CA SER A 249 18.40 -2.64 0.96
C SER A 249 19.10 -3.38 2.11
N GLY A 250 18.91 -2.90 3.33
CA GLY A 250 19.51 -3.44 4.54
C GLY A 250 21.00 -3.15 4.70
N ARG A 251 21.61 -3.87 5.64
CA ARG A 251 23.04 -3.85 5.90
C ARG A 251 23.55 -5.27 6.06
N ILE A 252 24.81 -5.47 5.76
CA ILE A 252 25.48 -6.76 5.94
C ILE A 252 26.87 -6.54 6.54
N ALA A 253 27.22 -7.33 7.53
CA ALA A 253 28.55 -7.38 8.10
C ALA A 253 29.27 -8.70 7.77
N LYS A 254 30.61 -8.64 7.82
CA LYS A 254 31.46 -9.83 7.76
C LYS A 254 31.06 -10.80 8.88
N GLY A 255 30.93 -12.07 8.53
CA GLY A 255 30.52 -13.12 9.44
C GLY A 255 29.01 -13.26 9.66
N GLU A 256 28.15 -12.53 8.96
CA GLU A 256 26.70 -12.78 9.04
C GLU A 256 26.27 -14.03 8.24
N GLU A 257 25.24 -14.72 8.72
CA GLU A 257 24.59 -15.83 8.03
C GLU A 257 23.62 -15.33 6.96
N VAL A 258 23.70 -15.95 5.79
CA VAL A 258 22.93 -15.57 4.60
C VAL A 258 22.35 -16.80 3.90
N VAL A 259 21.28 -16.58 3.15
CA VAL A 259 20.62 -17.57 2.29
C VAL A 259 20.68 -17.08 0.85
N VAL A 260 20.96 -18.00 -0.07
CA VAL A 260 21.03 -17.72 -1.51
C VAL A 260 19.75 -18.17 -2.20
N LEU A 261 19.03 -17.23 -2.81
CA LEU A 261 17.83 -17.49 -3.60
C LEU A 261 18.21 -17.57 -5.10
N PRO A 262 17.69 -18.55 -5.86
CA PRO A 262 16.56 -19.42 -5.54
C PRO A 262 16.89 -20.72 -4.79
N SER A 263 18.17 -21.07 -4.65
CA SER A 263 18.62 -22.39 -4.15
C SER A 263 18.13 -22.73 -2.73
N GLY A 264 17.97 -21.71 -1.87
CA GLY A 264 17.67 -21.86 -0.44
C GLY A 264 18.86 -22.30 0.41
N LEU A 265 20.06 -22.45 -0.18
CA LEU A 265 21.26 -22.84 0.54
C LEU A 265 21.74 -21.71 1.46
N SER A 266 22.18 -22.08 2.66
CA SER A 266 22.71 -21.15 3.66
C SER A 266 24.23 -21.13 3.61
N SER A 267 24.82 -19.98 3.90
CA SER A 267 26.27 -19.80 4.09
C SER A 267 26.54 -18.61 4.99
N LYS A 268 27.81 -18.23 5.12
CA LYS A 268 28.29 -17.11 5.94
C LYS A 268 29.16 -16.17 5.11
N VAL A 269 29.01 -14.87 5.29
CA VAL A 269 29.85 -13.87 4.59
C VAL A 269 31.26 -13.92 5.15
N THR A 270 32.26 -14.20 4.31
CA THR A 270 33.68 -14.29 4.72
C THR A 270 34.42 -12.97 4.54
N SER A 271 34.12 -12.21 3.49
CA SER A 271 34.69 -10.89 3.25
C SER A 271 33.75 -10.02 2.42
N ILE A 272 33.91 -8.71 2.56
CA ILE A 272 33.23 -7.68 1.77
C ILE A 272 34.34 -6.86 1.13
N VAL A 273 34.45 -6.89 -0.19
CA VAL A 273 35.58 -6.29 -0.93
C VAL A 273 35.10 -5.15 -1.81
N THR A 274 35.86 -4.06 -1.86
CA THR A 274 35.69 -2.95 -2.79
C THR A 274 37.01 -2.64 -3.50
N ALA A 275 36.97 -1.74 -4.48
CA ALA A 275 38.21 -1.24 -5.12
C ALA A 275 39.17 -0.56 -4.13
N ALA A 276 38.66 -0.02 -3.02
CA ALA A 276 39.45 0.63 -1.97
C ALA A 276 40.00 -0.34 -0.91
N GLY A 277 39.60 -1.61 -0.96
CA GLY A 277 39.99 -2.64 0.02
C GLY A 277 38.79 -3.36 0.65
N GLU A 278 39.08 -4.16 1.68
CA GLU A 278 38.07 -4.88 2.46
C GLU A 278 37.31 -3.96 3.42
N LEU A 279 36.02 -4.25 3.62
CA LEU A 279 35.12 -3.57 4.54
C LEU A 279 34.61 -4.56 5.60
N GLU A 280 34.37 -4.05 6.81
CA GLU A 280 33.72 -4.83 7.88
C GLU A 280 32.20 -4.91 7.70
N SER A 281 31.60 -3.90 7.07
CA SER A 281 30.17 -3.88 6.76
C SER A 281 29.87 -3.08 5.50
N ALA A 282 28.77 -3.41 4.82
CA ALA A 282 28.22 -2.65 3.71
C ALA A 282 26.77 -2.24 3.98
N LYS A 283 26.37 -1.08 3.45
CA LYS A 283 25.03 -0.49 3.57
C LYS A 283 24.39 -0.25 2.20
N VAL A 284 23.09 0.05 2.21
CA VAL A 284 22.30 0.38 1.02
C VAL A 284 23.03 1.37 0.10
N GLY A 285 23.03 1.07 -1.20
CA GLY A 285 23.65 1.89 -2.25
C GLY A 285 25.14 1.61 -2.48
N GLU A 286 25.82 0.89 -1.59
CA GLU A 286 27.23 0.54 -1.80
C GLU A 286 27.36 -0.65 -2.77
N SER A 287 28.24 -0.49 -3.77
CA SER A 287 28.64 -1.56 -4.68
C SER A 287 29.83 -2.29 -4.09
N VAL A 288 29.63 -3.57 -3.75
CA VAL A 288 30.63 -4.40 -3.07
C VAL A 288 30.70 -5.77 -3.72
N VAL A 289 31.74 -6.54 -3.39
CA VAL A 289 31.87 -7.96 -3.73
C VAL A 289 31.80 -8.76 -2.44
N LEU A 290 30.82 -9.66 -2.31
CA LEU A 290 30.69 -10.55 -1.17
C LEU A 290 31.36 -11.89 -1.47
N THR A 291 32.15 -12.41 -0.55
CA THR A 291 32.61 -13.81 -0.57
C THR A 291 31.87 -14.61 0.49
N LEU A 292 31.61 -15.89 0.22
CA LEU A 292 30.92 -16.80 1.13
C LEU A 292 31.86 -17.87 1.66
N ALA A 293 31.47 -18.53 2.75
CA ALA A 293 32.25 -19.61 3.37
C ALA A 293 32.13 -20.93 2.59
N ASP A 294 30.96 -21.16 1.99
CA ASP A 294 30.63 -22.39 1.27
C ASP A 294 30.63 -22.12 -0.25
N GLU A 295 31.05 -23.12 -1.03
CA GLU A 295 31.01 -23.06 -2.48
C GLU A 295 29.58 -23.30 -3.00
N ILE A 296 28.77 -22.25 -2.99
CA ILE A 296 27.41 -22.26 -3.54
C ILE A 296 27.45 -21.81 -5.00
N ASP A 297 26.69 -22.49 -5.85
CA ASP A 297 26.51 -22.04 -7.23
C ASP A 297 25.54 -20.85 -7.30
N ILE A 298 26.09 -19.67 -7.59
CA ILE A 298 25.35 -18.40 -7.67
C ILE A 298 25.71 -17.71 -8.98
N SER A 299 24.69 -17.16 -9.63
CA SER A 299 24.76 -16.50 -10.93
C SER A 299 24.05 -15.14 -10.91
N ARG A 300 24.11 -14.41 -12.03
CA ARG A 300 23.37 -13.14 -12.17
C ARG A 300 21.86 -13.40 -12.09
N GLY A 301 21.17 -12.57 -11.31
CA GLY A 301 19.72 -12.70 -11.10
C GLY A 301 19.33 -13.53 -9.88
N ASP A 302 20.32 -14.11 -9.19
CA ASP A 302 20.17 -14.68 -7.86
C ASP A 302 20.25 -13.57 -6.80
N MET A 303 19.75 -13.85 -5.60
CA MET A 303 19.70 -12.87 -4.53
C MET A 303 20.22 -13.46 -3.22
N ILE A 304 21.12 -12.75 -2.56
CA ILE A 304 21.60 -13.09 -1.21
C ILE A 304 20.76 -12.29 -0.21
N VAL A 305 20.22 -12.99 0.79
CA VAL A 305 19.33 -12.43 1.82
C VAL A 305 19.70 -12.97 3.20
N ARG A 306 19.11 -12.44 4.28
CA ARG A 306 19.25 -13.01 5.62
C ARG A 306 18.29 -14.19 5.81
N ALA A 307 18.73 -15.24 6.53
CA ALA A 307 17.93 -16.45 6.76
C ALA A 307 16.57 -16.16 7.41
N ASN A 308 16.54 -15.26 8.40
CA ASN A 308 15.33 -14.92 9.16
C ASN A 308 14.53 -13.75 8.54
N ASN A 309 14.90 -13.31 7.33
CA ASN A 309 14.25 -12.20 6.65
C ASN A 309 14.22 -12.44 5.14
N LEU A 310 13.31 -13.32 4.73
CA LEU A 310 13.14 -13.71 3.34
C LEU A 310 12.11 -12.82 2.61
N PRO A 311 12.36 -12.43 1.35
CA PRO A 311 11.37 -11.77 0.51
C PRO A 311 10.22 -12.72 0.15
N GLN A 312 9.13 -12.18 -0.39
CA GLN A 312 8.05 -12.99 -0.92
C GLN A 312 8.50 -13.72 -2.19
N LYS A 313 8.12 -14.99 -2.31
CA LYS A 313 8.34 -15.83 -3.50
C LYS A 313 7.01 -16.10 -4.18
N SER A 314 6.84 -15.64 -5.41
CA SER A 314 5.66 -15.95 -6.23
C SER A 314 5.98 -15.80 -7.71
N ASN A 315 5.34 -16.63 -8.54
CA ASN A 315 5.31 -16.43 -9.99
C ASN A 315 4.09 -15.60 -10.44
N ARG A 316 3.12 -15.35 -9.55
CA ARG A 316 1.96 -14.47 -9.78
C ARG A 316 2.06 -13.22 -8.93
N VAL A 317 2.07 -12.05 -9.58
CA VAL A 317 2.35 -10.77 -8.95
C VAL A 317 1.22 -9.78 -9.22
N ASP A 318 0.70 -9.14 -8.17
CA ASP A 318 -0.21 -7.99 -8.26
C ASP A 318 0.63 -6.71 -8.35
N ALA A 319 0.43 -5.94 -9.40
CA ALA A 319 1.20 -4.72 -9.61
C ALA A 319 0.35 -3.58 -10.17
N ILE A 320 0.72 -2.35 -9.85
CA ILE A 320 0.33 -1.19 -10.64
C ILE A 320 1.43 -0.96 -11.66
N ILE A 321 1.07 -0.81 -12.92
CA ILE A 321 2.00 -0.44 -13.99
C ILE A 321 1.63 0.92 -14.56
N CYS A 322 2.64 1.68 -14.97
CA CYS A 322 2.50 2.77 -15.92
C CYS A 322 2.93 2.26 -17.30
N TRP A 323 2.04 2.36 -18.28
CA TRP A 323 2.36 2.03 -19.66
C TRP A 323 3.12 3.18 -20.32
N MET A 324 4.21 2.87 -21.01
CA MET A 324 5.17 3.85 -21.52
C MET A 324 5.38 3.75 -23.04
N SER A 325 4.77 2.75 -23.69
CA SER A 325 4.84 2.57 -25.14
C SER A 325 3.67 3.27 -25.85
N ASP A 326 3.93 3.77 -27.06
CA ASP A 326 2.88 4.26 -27.97
C ASP A 326 2.01 3.11 -28.50
N GLU A 327 2.59 1.91 -28.62
CA GLU A 327 1.82 0.70 -28.94
C GLU A 327 0.98 0.28 -27.73
N PRO A 328 -0.34 0.08 -27.88
CA PRO A 328 -1.20 -0.38 -26.79
C PRO A 328 -0.74 -1.71 -26.19
N MET A 329 -1.01 -1.88 -24.90
CA MET A 329 -0.73 -3.12 -24.20
C MET A 329 -1.46 -4.30 -24.84
N LYS A 330 -0.69 -5.30 -25.26
CA LYS A 330 -1.22 -6.56 -25.81
C LYS A 330 -1.89 -7.36 -24.68
N GLU A 331 -3.18 -7.67 -24.84
CA GLU A 331 -3.90 -8.59 -23.96
C GLU A 331 -3.19 -9.95 -23.94
N ARG A 332 -2.93 -10.48 -22.74
CA ARG A 332 -2.15 -11.73 -22.56
C ARG A 332 -0.78 -11.70 -23.26
N GLY A 333 -0.24 -10.50 -23.49
CA GLY A 333 1.06 -10.30 -24.13
C GLY A 333 2.20 -10.90 -23.32
N SER A 334 3.17 -11.48 -24.03
CA SER A 334 4.44 -11.96 -23.47
C SER A 334 5.45 -10.81 -23.44
N TYR A 335 6.05 -10.59 -22.29
CA TYR A 335 7.07 -9.56 -22.07
C TYR A 335 8.24 -10.15 -21.31
N TRP A 336 9.43 -9.61 -21.52
CA TRP A 336 10.50 -9.82 -20.56
C TRP A 336 10.25 -8.94 -19.33
N VAL A 337 10.26 -9.57 -18.16
CA VAL A 337 10.14 -8.91 -16.87
C VAL A 337 11.54 -8.81 -16.29
N GLN A 338 12.06 -7.59 -16.23
CA GLN A 338 13.31 -7.32 -15.52
C GLN A 338 12.99 -6.89 -14.10
N HIS A 339 13.39 -7.72 -13.14
CA HIS A 339 13.21 -7.50 -11.71
C HIS A 339 14.58 -7.59 -11.04
N THR A 340 15.08 -6.46 -10.50
CA THR A 340 16.46 -6.32 -10.04
C THR A 340 17.48 -6.71 -11.13
N THR A 341 18.32 -7.72 -10.89
CA THR A 341 19.29 -8.27 -11.85
C THR A 341 18.75 -9.47 -12.63
N ARG A 342 17.53 -9.94 -12.29
CA ARG A 342 16.87 -11.10 -12.91
C ARG A 342 16.04 -10.68 -14.11
N LEU A 343 16.10 -11.46 -15.18
CA LEU A 343 15.27 -11.32 -16.36
C LEU A 343 14.50 -12.62 -16.57
N VAL A 344 13.16 -12.56 -16.59
CA VAL A 344 12.31 -13.73 -16.79
C VAL A 344 11.24 -13.41 -17.82
N ASN A 345 10.73 -14.43 -18.51
CA ASN A 345 9.54 -14.22 -19.33
C ASN A 345 8.29 -14.12 -18.44
N GLY A 346 7.40 -13.19 -18.74
CA GLY A 346 6.14 -13.00 -18.04
C GLY A 346 5.00 -12.55 -18.96
N TYR A 347 3.79 -12.74 -18.46
CA TYR A 347 2.55 -12.53 -19.18
C TYR A 347 1.62 -11.68 -18.34
N ILE A 348 1.09 -10.62 -18.92
CA ILE A 348 0.01 -9.86 -18.28
C ILE A 348 -1.26 -10.69 -18.43
N THR A 349 -1.63 -11.42 -17.38
CA THR A 349 -2.76 -12.34 -17.42
C THR A 349 -4.09 -11.62 -17.36
N GLU A 350 -4.13 -10.48 -16.68
CA GLU A 350 -5.34 -9.71 -16.45
C GLU A 350 -5.03 -8.22 -16.21
N LEU A 351 -5.87 -7.34 -16.75
CA LEU A 351 -5.94 -5.93 -16.40
C LEU A 351 -7.18 -5.74 -15.51
N ASN A 352 -6.95 -5.49 -14.22
CA ASN A 352 -8.02 -5.41 -13.23
C ASN A 352 -8.87 -4.15 -13.40
N TYR A 353 -8.19 -3.02 -13.58
CA TYR A 353 -8.80 -1.71 -13.82
C TYR A 353 -7.71 -0.74 -14.26
N LYS A 354 -8.11 0.28 -15.01
CA LYS A 354 -7.34 1.49 -15.25
C LYS A 354 -7.64 2.50 -14.13
N ILE A 355 -6.67 3.33 -13.79
CA ILE A 355 -6.84 4.45 -12.89
C ILE A 355 -6.91 5.70 -13.76
N ASP A 356 -8.03 6.41 -13.67
CA ASP A 356 -8.10 7.78 -14.16
C ASP A 356 -7.25 8.65 -13.24
N VAL A 357 -6.21 9.28 -13.78
CA VAL A 357 -5.26 10.07 -13.00
C VAL A 357 -5.85 11.44 -12.61
N ASP A 358 -6.84 11.93 -13.35
CA ASP A 358 -7.48 13.22 -13.12
C ASP A 358 -8.55 13.12 -12.03
N THR A 359 -9.31 12.02 -12.01
CA THR A 359 -10.37 11.78 -11.01
C THR A 359 -9.97 10.82 -9.88
N MET A 360 -8.90 10.05 -10.06
CA MET A 360 -8.46 8.94 -9.18
C MET A 360 -9.47 7.78 -9.07
N HIS A 361 -10.51 7.76 -9.92
CA HIS A 361 -11.45 6.66 -9.97
C HIS A 361 -10.88 5.46 -10.75
N ARG A 362 -11.47 4.29 -10.48
CA ARG A 362 -11.13 3.05 -11.17
C ARG A 362 -12.08 2.89 -12.35
N GLU A 363 -11.52 2.67 -13.52
CA GLU A 363 -12.24 2.45 -14.77
C GLU A 363 -12.04 1.02 -15.26
N GLU A 364 -13.07 0.47 -15.90
CA GLU A 364 -12.93 -0.74 -16.67
C GLU A 364 -12.14 -0.47 -17.95
N ALA A 365 -11.14 -1.29 -18.21
CA ALA A 365 -10.34 -1.22 -19.42
C ALA A 365 -9.80 -2.62 -19.75
N ASN A 366 -9.69 -2.91 -21.04
CA ASN A 366 -9.10 -4.16 -21.53
C ASN A 366 -7.63 -3.99 -21.96
N THR A 367 -7.18 -2.75 -22.16
CA THR A 367 -5.80 -2.41 -22.52
C THR A 367 -5.35 -1.14 -21.81
N LEU A 368 -4.05 -0.86 -21.86
CA LEU A 368 -3.45 0.40 -21.47
C LEU A 368 -2.72 0.99 -22.68
N THR A 369 -2.90 2.29 -22.88
CA THR A 369 -2.21 3.11 -23.88
C THR A 369 -1.17 4.00 -23.20
N LEU A 370 -0.40 4.74 -23.99
CA LEU A 370 0.69 5.59 -23.48
C LEU A 370 0.23 6.43 -22.28
N ASN A 371 1.02 6.41 -21.21
CA ASN A 371 0.82 7.17 -19.96
C ASN A 371 -0.36 6.71 -19.08
N GLU A 372 -1.09 5.67 -19.48
CA GLU A 372 -2.15 5.12 -18.64
C GLU A 372 -1.58 4.24 -17.54
N ILE A 373 -2.24 4.30 -16.39
CA ILE A 373 -1.86 3.55 -15.20
C ILE A 373 -2.96 2.52 -14.94
N GLY A 374 -2.55 1.28 -14.74
CA GLY A 374 -3.49 0.19 -14.49
C GLY A 374 -2.98 -0.77 -13.44
N ARG A 375 -3.91 -1.42 -12.75
CA ARG A 375 -3.59 -2.55 -11.90
C ARG A 375 -3.67 -3.82 -12.74
N ILE A 376 -2.58 -4.57 -12.78
CA ILE A 376 -2.47 -5.81 -13.54
C ILE A 376 -2.16 -6.99 -12.64
N GLN A 377 -2.44 -8.18 -13.17
CA GLN A 377 -1.82 -9.41 -12.73
C GLN A 377 -0.78 -9.87 -13.73
N LEU A 378 0.41 -10.15 -13.21
CA LEU A 378 1.56 -10.61 -13.97
C LEU A 378 1.89 -12.04 -13.56
N THR A 379 1.92 -12.96 -14.52
CA THR A 379 2.41 -14.33 -14.31
C THR A 379 3.76 -14.50 -14.98
N THR A 380 4.75 -14.98 -14.24
CA THR A 380 6.11 -15.20 -14.71
C THR A 380 6.42 -16.68 -14.85
N THR A 381 7.33 -17.01 -15.77
CA THR A 381 7.77 -18.39 -16.01
C THR A 381 8.60 -18.97 -14.87
N GLN A 382 9.27 -18.11 -14.10
CA GLN A 382 10.04 -18.45 -12.91
C GLN A 382 9.64 -17.51 -11.76
N PRO A 383 9.69 -17.96 -10.50
CA PRO A 383 9.29 -17.13 -9.38
C PRO A 383 10.16 -15.87 -9.25
N LEU A 384 9.52 -14.76 -8.93
CA LEU A 384 10.19 -13.54 -8.48
C LEU A 384 10.33 -13.55 -6.96
N TYR A 385 11.39 -12.89 -6.49
CA TYR A 385 11.73 -12.71 -5.07
C TYR A 385 11.63 -11.24 -4.73
N TYR A 386 10.46 -10.82 -4.26
CA TYR A 386 10.09 -9.42 -4.18
C TYR A 386 9.58 -9.03 -2.80
N ASP A 387 9.66 -7.75 -2.51
CA ASP A 387 8.96 -7.13 -1.39
C ASP A 387 7.84 -6.23 -1.94
N ARG A 388 6.99 -5.71 -1.05
CA ARG A 388 6.02 -4.68 -1.47
C ARG A 388 6.78 -3.41 -1.80
N TYR A 389 6.43 -2.73 -2.89
CA TYR A 389 7.04 -1.45 -3.29
C TYR A 389 7.01 -0.40 -2.16
N GLN A 390 5.99 -0.47 -1.31
CA GLN A 390 5.83 0.40 -0.13
C GLN A 390 6.87 0.15 0.97
N LEU A 391 7.41 -1.07 1.06
CA LEU A 391 8.42 -1.45 2.05
C LEU A 391 9.84 -1.39 1.47
N ASN A 392 9.98 -1.72 0.19
CA ASN A 392 11.26 -1.73 -0.49
C ASN A 392 11.07 -1.43 -1.97
N ARG A 393 11.50 -0.23 -2.41
CA ARG A 393 11.36 0.20 -3.80
C ARG A 393 12.21 -0.65 -4.75
N ALA A 394 13.39 -1.09 -4.32
CA ALA A 394 14.35 -1.79 -5.19
C ALA A 394 13.88 -3.19 -5.57
N THR A 395 13.35 -3.96 -4.61
CA THR A 395 12.80 -5.31 -4.85
C THR A 395 11.29 -5.31 -5.08
N GLY A 396 10.60 -4.19 -4.87
CA GLY A 396 9.19 -4.04 -5.18
C GLY A 396 8.90 -3.40 -6.54
N SER A 397 9.92 -3.13 -7.37
CA SER A 397 9.75 -2.58 -8.71
C SER A 397 10.24 -3.54 -9.79
N PHE A 398 9.69 -3.41 -10.99
CA PHE A 398 10.14 -4.11 -12.19
C PHE A 398 9.86 -3.26 -13.42
N ILE A 399 10.44 -3.65 -14.56
CA ILE A 399 10.07 -3.12 -15.87
C ILE A 399 9.63 -4.25 -16.79
N LEU A 400 8.75 -3.92 -17.74
CA LEU A 400 8.38 -4.79 -18.85
C LEU A 400 9.10 -4.34 -20.10
N ILE A 401 9.68 -5.30 -20.82
CA ILE A 401 10.43 -5.10 -22.05
C ILE A 401 9.76 -5.93 -23.15
N ASP A 402 9.46 -5.30 -24.29
CA ASP A 402 8.95 -6.04 -25.45
C ASP A 402 10.09 -6.87 -26.07
N PRO A 403 9.97 -8.19 -26.16
CA PRO A 403 11.04 -9.06 -26.66
C PRO A 403 11.33 -8.90 -28.15
N ALA A 404 10.43 -8.30 -28.94
CA ALA A 404 10.63 -8.05 -30.36
C ALA A 404 11.46 -6.78 -30.62
N THR A 405 11.27 -5.75 -29.79
CA THR A 405 11.91 -4.44 -29.99
C THR A 405 13.01 -4.13 -28.98
N ASN A 406 13.07 -4.86 -27.86
CA ASN A 406 13.87 -4.55 -26.67
C ASN A 406 13.54 -3.20 -26.02
N ASN A 407 12.42 -2.58 -26.37
CA ASN A 407 11.97 -1.34 -25.74
C ASN A 407 11.37 -1.62 -24.37
N THR A 408 11.63 -0.74 -23.41
CA THR A 408 10.94 -0.75 -22.12
C THR A 408 9.53 -0.19 -22.31
N VAL A 409 8.52 -1.04 -22.17
CA VAL A 409 7.13 -0.69 -22.46
C VAL A 409 6.31 -0.35 -21.22
N ALA A 410 6.75 -0.76 -20.03
CA ALA A 410 6.08 -0.39 -18.78
C ALA A 410 7.02 -0.41 -17.57
N ALA A 411 6.68 0.39 -16.55
CA ALA A 411 7.30 0.35 -15.23
C ALA A 411 6.26 -0.08 -14.20
N GLY A 412 6.61 -1.01 -13.31
CA GLY A 412 5.70 -1.68 -12.39
C GLY A 412 6.07 -1.55 -10.92
N MET A 413 5.05 -1.43 -10.07
CA MET A 413 5.12 -1.32 -8.62
C MET A 413 4.32 -2.46 -7.99
N ILE A 414 5.01 -3.35 -7.28
CA ILE A 414 4.44 -4.56 -6.70
C ILE A 414 3.70 -4.24 -5.40
N ARG A 415 2.43 -4.65 -5.29
CA ARG A 415 1.60 -4.38 -4.10
C ARG A 415 1.60 -5.52 -3.10
N SER A 416 1.52 -6.77 -3.55
CA SER A 416 1.31 -7.98 -2.75
C SER A 416 1.21 -9.22 -3.68
N LYS A 417 0.97 -10.42 -3.16
CA LYS A 417 0.51 -11.57 -3.98
C LYS A 417 -0.71 -11.19 -4.83
N SER A 418 -0.72 -11.67 -6.08
CA SER A 418 -1.88 -11.63 -6.96
C SER A 418 -3.12 -12.16 -6.25
N ARG A 419 -4.19 -11.37 -6.24
CA ARG A 419 -5.56 -11.82 -5.95
C ARG A 419 -6.34 -11.63 -7.24
N ASN A 420 -7.02 -12.67 -7.71
CA ASN A 420 -7.81 -12.63 -8.94
C ASN A 420 -8.83 -11.46 -8.90
N VAL A 421 -9.13 -10.83 -10.03
CA VAL A 421 -10.18 -9.80 -10.13
C VAL A 421 -11.55 -10.36 -9.85
N GLU A 422 -11.78 -11.63 -10.16
CA GLU A 422 -13.01 -12.34 -9.81
C GLU A 422 -13.25 -12.31 -8.28
N GLN A 423 -12.20 -12.28 -7.45
CA GLN A 423 -12.31 -12.12 -5.99
C GLN A 423 -12.60 -10.68 -5.52
N LEU A 424 -12.64 -9.71 -6.44
CA LEU A 424 -12.91 -8.29 -6.17
C LEU A 424 -14.19 -7.77 -6.81
N ARG A 425 -14.82 -8.52 -7.73
CA ARG A 425 -16.00 -8.05 -8.47
C ARG A 425 -17.30 -8.75 -8.13
N GLU A 426 -17.31 -10.04 -7.85
CA GLU A 426 -18.53 -10.73 -7.43
C GLU A 426 -18.17 -11.78 -6.38
N GLY A 427 -19.07 -11.99 -5.43
CA GLY A 427 -18.86 -12.93 -4.33
C GLY A 427 -18.77 -14.39 -4.82
N GLU A 428 -18.15 -15.21 -3.97
CA GLU A 428 -18.22 -16.70 -3.94
C GLU A 428 -17.36 -17.44 -5.00
N VAL A 429 -16.53 -18.47 -4.76
CA VAL A 429 -16.08 -19.35 -3.64
C VAL A 429 -14.68 -19.83 -4.07
N GLU A 430 -13.60 -19.84 -3.28
CA GLU A 430 -13.24 -20.97 -2.41
C GLU A 430 -12.23 -20.58 -1.32
N THR A 431 -12.65 -20.92 -0.10
CA THR A 431 -11.90 -21.41 1.05
C THR A 431 -10.84 -20.52 1.72
N THR A 432 -11.31 -19.95 2.84
CA THR A 432 -10.56 -19.52 4.02
C THR A 432 -9.58 -18.34 3.83
N PRO A 433 -9.83 -17.17 4.46
CA PRO A 433 -8.88 -16.07 4.45
C PRO A 433 -7.55 -16.52 5.08
N ALA A 434 -6.51 -16.72 4.27
CA ALA A 434 -5.16 -16.95 4.77
C ALA A 434 -4.65 -15.66 5.44
N ARG A 435 -4.80 -15.60 6.76
CA ARG A 435 -4.27 -14.57 7.65
C ARG A 435 -3.05 -15.10 8.41
N PRO A 436 -2.14 -14.21 8.87
CA PRO A 436 -0.77 -14.56 9.21
C PRO A 436 -0.74 -15.68 10.25
N LYS A 437 -0.22 -16.84 9.83
CA LYS A 437 0.17 -17.90 10.75
C LYS A 437 1.49 -17.47 11.38
N SER A 438 1.62 -17.64 12.70
CA SER A 438 2.90 -17.49 13.38
C SER A 438 3.95 -18.31 12.62
N SER A 439 5.11 -17.73 12.33
CA SER A 439 6.10 -18.22 11.35
C SER A 439 6.64 -19.63 11.60
N ASN A 440 6.35 -20.23 12.75
CA ASN A 440 6.86 -21.53 13.20
C ASN A 440 5.75 -22.52 13.61
N VAL A 441 4.51 -22.35 13.16
CA VAL A 441 3.39 -23.22 13.55
C VAL A 441 2.90 -24.03 12.34
N VAL A 442 3.10 -25.34 12.40
CA VAL A 442 2.50 -26.32 11.50
C VAL A 442 1.22 -26.83 12.16
N TRP A 443 0.10 -26.83 11.42
CA TRP A 443 -1.13 -27.45 11.91
C TRP A 443 -0.92 -28.96 11.96
N GLU A 444 -0.93 -29.54 13.16
CA GLU A 444 -0.82 -30.98 13.32
C GLU A 444 -2.11 -31.65 12.84
N GLN A 445 -1.98 -32.69 12.02
CA GLN A 445 -3.14 -33.40 11.49
C GLN A 445 -3.79 -34.22 12.60
N GLU A 446 -5.10 -34.09 12.77
CA GLU A 446 -5.86 -34.92 13.70
C GLU A 446 -5.83 -36.38 13.27
N GLY A 447 -5.70 -37.30 14.24
CA GLY A 447 -5.74 -38.75 13.98
C GLY A 447 -7.13 -39.31 13.66
N ILE A 448 -8.19 -38.49 13.74
CA ILE A 448 -9.58 -38.88 13.48
C ILE A 448 -10.19 -37.83 12.56
N SER A 449 -10.67 -38.24 11.39
CA SER A 449 -11.29 -37.34 10.42
C SER A 449 -12.71 -36.93 10.85
N LEU A 450 -13.17 -35.80 10.32
CA LEU A 450 -14.55 -35.33 10.52
C LEU A 450 -15.58 -36.41 10.12
N ALA A 451 -15.36 -37.08 8.99
CA ALA A 451 -16.25 -38.14 8.51
C ALA A 451 -16.39 -39.30 9.51
N GLN A 452 -15.28 -39.73 10.14
CA GLN A 452 -15.31 -40.77 11.18
C GLN A 452 -16.05 -40.31 12.44
N ARG A 453 -15.95 -39.02 12.79
CA ARG A 453 -16.71 -38.45 13.91
C ARG A 453 -18.20 -38.42 13.60
N GLU A 454 -18.58 -37.96 12.42
CA GLU A 454 -19.99 -37.88 11.99
C GLU A 454 -20.64 -39.26 11.89
N GLU A 455 -19.92 -40.25 11.35
CA GLU A 455 -20.37 -41.65 11.31
C GLU A 455 -20.62 -42.20 12.73
N ARG A 456 -19.69 -41.96 13.66
CA ARG A 456 -19.83 -42.40 15.05
C ARG A 456 -20.97 -41.68 15.78
N ASN A 457 -21.13 -40.39 15.53
CA ASN A 457 -22.09 -39.55 16.23
C ASN A 457 -23.54 -39.80 15.76
N GLY A 458 -23.74 -40.42 14.59
CA GLY A 458 -25.06 -40.63 14.01
C GLY A 458 -25.72 -39.34 13.51
N HIS A 459 -24.98 -38.24 13.51
CA HIS A 459 -25.38 -36.96 12.96
C HIS A 459 -24.16 -36.25 12.37
N LYS A 460 -24.45 -35.24 11.58
CA LYS A 460 -23.47 -34.46 10.85
C LYS A 460 -23.11 -33.18 11.62
N ALA A 461 -21.87 -32.70 11.55
CA ALA A 461 -21.45 -31.46 12.20
C ALA A 461 -22.10 -30.25 11.51
N ALA A 462 -22.42 -29.20 12.26
CA ALA A 462 -22.99 -27.98 11.68
C ALA A 462 -22.70 -26.77 12.57
N VAL A 463 -22.76 -25.57 12.00
CA VAL A 463 -22.72 -24.32 12.75
C VAL A 463 -24.04 -23.60 12.56
N LEU A 464 -24.80 -23.44 13.65
CA LEU A 464 -26.02 -22.64 13.72
C LEU A 464 -25.65 -21.27 14.26
N TRP A 465 -25.65 -20.26 13.40
CA TRP A 465 -25.27 -18.90 13.74
C TRP A 465 -26.50 -18.02 13.95
N PHE A 466 -26.84 -17.79 15.22
CA PHE A 466 -27.94 -16.92 15.60
C PHE A 466 -27.49 -15.47 15.63
N THR A 467 -28.08 -14.64 14.77
CA THR A 467 -27.82 -13.20 14.67
C THR A 467 -29.10 -12.40 14.89
N GLY A 468 -28.99 -11.17 15.40
CA GLY A 468 -30.13 -10.30 15.71
C GLY A 468 -29.80 -9.27 16.79
N LEU A 469 -30.72 -8.32 17.00
CA LEU A 469 -30.57 -7.28 18.02
C LEU A 469 -30.42 -7.84 19.44
N SER A 470 -29.77 -7.10 20.34
CA SER A 470 -29.70 -7.49 21.75
C SER A 470 -31.12 -7.67 22.32
N GLY A 471 -31.36 -8.72 23.10
CA GLY A 471 -32.71 -9.02 23.61
C GLY A 471 -33.70 -9.63 22.59
N SER A 472 -33.30 -9.90 21.34
CA SER A 472 -34.17 -10.53 20.33
C SER A 472 -34.54 -12.00 20.62
N GLY A 473 -34.00 -12.62 21.67
CA GLY A 473 -34.34 -14.00 22.06
C GLY A 473 -33.38 -15.09 21.56
N LYS A 474 -32.26 -14.75 20.90
CA LYS A 474 -31.23 -15.69 20.41
C LYS A 474 -30.86 -16.78 21.43
N SER A 475 -30.35 -16.36 22.59
CA SER A 475 -29.89 -17.30 23.62
C SER A 475 -31.03 -18.15 24.20
N THR A 476 -32.27 -17.64 24.21
CA THR A 476 -33.45 -18.40 24.65
C THR A 476 -33.78 -19.53 23.67
N ILE A 477 -33.81 -19.22 22.37
CA ILE A 477 -34.05 -20.21 21.31
C ILE A 477 -32.94 -21.25 21.29
N ALA A 478 -31.68 -20.81 21.30
CA ALA A 478 -30.54 -21.71 21.23
C ALA A 478 -30.48 -22.69 22.42
N LYS A 479 -30.76 -22.23 23.65
CA LYS A 479 -30.80 -23.13 24.83
C LYS A 479 -31.92 -24.17 24.73
N LYS A 480 -33.10 -23.78 24.25
CA LYS A 480 -34.22 -24.72 24.07
C LYS A 480 -33.93 -25.73 22.95
N LEU A 481 -33.32 -25.27 21.86
CA LEU A 481 -32.86 -26.12 20.77
C LEU A 481 -31.78 -27.10 21.25
N GLU A 482 -30.78 -26.64 21.99
CA GLU A 482 -29.71 -27.47 22.57
C GLU A 482 -30.29 -28.58 23.44
N GLN A 483 -31.24 -28.28 24.33
CA GLN A 483 -31.94 -29.28 25.14
C GLN A 483 -32.62 -30.36 24.28
N ARG A 484 -33.24 -29.95 23.16
CA ARG A 484 -33.93 -30.89 22.28
C ARG A 484 -32.96 -31.75 21.48
N LEU A 485 -31.92 -31.14 20.90
CA LEU A 485 -30.85 -31.84 20.20
C LEU A 485 -30.13 -32.84 21.11
N PHE A 486 -29.84 -32.44 22.35
CA PHE A 486 -29.23 -33.30 23.36
C PHE A 486 -30.12 -34.51 23.70
N ALA A 487 -31.43 -34.29 23.86
CA ALA A 487 -32.39 -35.37 24.09
C ALA A 487 -32.47 -36.37 22.92
N ASP A 488 -32.23 -35.88 21.69
CA ASP A 488 -32.19 -36.67 20.46
C ASP A 488 -30.79 -37.31 20.21
N GLY A 489 -29.85 -37.21 21.17
CA GLY A 489 -28.52 -37.82 21.11
C GLY A 489 -27.47 -37.05 20.30
N VAL A 490 -27.76 -35.81 19.93
CA VAL A 490 -26.88 -34.96 19.12
C VAL A 490 -25.81 -34.31 19.99
N HIS A 491 -24.56 -34.44 19.57
CA HIS A 491 -23.43 -33.77 20.20
C HIS A 491 -23.42 -32.27 19.84
N THR A 492 -23.55 -31.43 20.86
CA THR A 492 -23.73 -29.98 20.72
C THR A 492 -22.66 -29.19 21.47
N MET A 493 -22.38 -27.98 20.97
CA MET A 493 -21.56 -26.99 21.68
C MET A 493 -22.25 -25.62 21.64
N TYR A 494 -22.55 -25.07 22.81
CA TYR A 494 -23.14 -23.74 22.94
C TYR A 494 -22.07 -22.66 23.10
N LEU A 495 -22.10 -21.66 22.21
CA LEU A 495 -21.25 -20.48 22.24
C LEU A 495 -22.11 -19.23 22.43
N ASP A 496 -21.82 -18.47 23.49
CA ASP A 496 -22.51 -17.21 23.79
C ASP A 496 -21.50 -16.07 23.93
N GLY A 497 -21.84 -14.91 23.36
CA GLY A 497 -20.97 -13.73 23.35
C GLY A 497 -20.59 -13.21 24.73
N ASP A 498 -21.48 -13.28 25.72
CA ASP A 498 -21.17 -12.87 27.08
C ASP A 498 -20.25 -13.90 27.75
N ASN A 499 -20.50 -15.21 27.52
CA ASN A 499 -19.67 -16.28 28.07
C ASN A 499 -18.23 -16.25 27.56
N LEU A 500 -18.01 -16.00 26.26
CA LEU A 500 -16.65 -15.93 25.71
C LEU A 500 -15.85 -14.77 26.31
N ARG A 501 -16.52 -13.68 26.70
CA ARG A 501 -15.89 -12.51 27.35
C ARG A 501 -15.47 -12.76 28.80
N HIS A 502 -15.87 -13.88 29.42
CA HIS A 502 -15.30 -14.30 30.70
C HIS A 502 -13.93 -14.99 30.55
N GLY A 503 -13.51 -15.34 29.33
CA GLY A 503 -12.27 -16.07 29.08
C GLY A 503 -11.63 -15.68 27.75
N LEU A 504 -11.92 -16.44 26.68
CA LEU A 504 -11.29 -16.31 25.36
C LEU A 504 -11.26 -14.87 24.80
N ASN A 505 -12.27 -14.08 25.13
CA ASN A 505 -12.46 -12.70 24.67
C ASN A 505 -12.45 -11.68 25.83
N GLY A 506 -11.91 -12.04 27.00
CA GLY A 506 -11.93 -11.18 28.19
C GLY A 506 -11.03 -9.95 28.11
N ASP A 507 -10.13 -9.91 27.14
CA ASP A 507 -9.29 -8.76 26.78
C ASP A 507 -10.00 -7.74 25.88
N LEU A 508 -11.20 -8.06 25.35
CA LEU A 508 -11.88 -7.24 24.35
C LEU A 508 -12.90 -6.28 24.96
N GLY A 509 -12.83 -5.00 24.54
CA GLY A 509 -13.85 -4.00 24.82
C GLY A 509 -15.08 -4.11 23.91
N PHE A 510 -15.80 -2.99 23.76
CA PHE A 510 -17.01 -2.89 22.92
C PHE A 510 -16.84 -1.92 21.73
N SER A 511 -15.61 -1.55 21.39
CA SER A 511 -15.32 -0.79 20.17
C SER A 511 -15.65 -1.60 18.91
N ASN A 512 -15.74 -0.95 17.74
CA ASN A 512 -15.98 -1.67 16.49
C ASN A 512 -14.88 -2.70 16.19
N ALA A 513 -13.62 -2.36 16.45
CA ALA A 513 -12.49 -3.28 16.28
C ALA A 513 -12.57 -4.48 17.24
N ASP A 514 -12.90 -4.24 18.52
CA ASP A 514 -13.05 -5.31 19.52
C ASP A 514 -14.23 -6.22 19.21
N ARG A 515 -15.31 -5.68 18.65
CA ARG A 515 -16.47 -6.46 18.21
C ARG A 515 -16.13 -7.35 17.02
N GLN A 516 -15.41 -6.81 16.03
CA GLN A 516 -14.92 -7.59 14.91
C GLN A 516 -14.00 -8.72 15.38
N GLU A 517 -13.07 -8.43 16.29
CA GLU A 517 -12.18 -9.45 16.87
C GLU A 517 -12.94 -10.49 17.71
N ASN A 518 -13.97 -10.07 18.45
CA ASN A 518 -14.83 -10.97 19.21
C ASN A 518 -15.55 -11.96 18.29
N ILE A 519 -16.10 -11.50 17.16
CA ILE A 519 -16.73 -12.39 16.17
C ILE A 519 -15.67 -13.28 15.53
N ARG A 520 -14.50 -12.76 15.16
CA ARG A 520 -13.41 -13.55 14.57
C ARG A 520 -12.99 -14.73 15.47
N ARG A 521 -12.75 -14.48 16.77
CA ARG A 521 -12.35 -15.53 17.73
C ARG A 521 -13.47 -16.55 17.93
N ALA A 522 -14.72 -16.10 18.01
CA ALA A 522 -15.88 -16.97 18.10
C ALA A 522 -16.04 -17.86 16.86
N SER A 523 -15.83 -17.33 15.66
CA SER A 523 -15.91 -18.08 14.40
C SER A 523 -14.84 -19.15 14.30
N GLU A 524 -13.59 -18.86 14.70
CA GLU A 524 -12.52 -19.87 14.73
C GLU A 524 -12.82 -20.96 15.76
N LEU A 525 -13.37 -20.61 16.94
CA LEU A 525 -13.82 -21.60 17.92
C LEU A 525 -14.95 -22.49 17.36
N ALA A 526 -15.92 -21.89 16.66
CA ALA A 526 -16.99 -22.63 16.00
C ALA A 526 -16.47 -23.59 14.93
N LYS A 527 -15.43 -23.18 14.18
CA LYS A 527 -14.74 -24.04 13.21
C LYS A 527 -14.05 -25.24 13.88
N LEU A 528 -13.42 -25.05 15.04
CA LEU A 528 -12.80 -26.16 15.78
C LEU A 528 -13.86 -27.13 16.31
N ALA A 529 -14.96 -26.61 16.85
CA ALA A 529 -16.09 -27.43 17.29
C ALA A 529 -16.69 -28.24 16.13
N PHE A 530 -16.85 -27.59 14.97
CA PHE A 530 -17.29 -28.23 13.74
C PHE A 530 -16.34 -29.35 13.31
N ALA A 531 -15.02 -29.12 13.28
CA ALA A 531 -14.02 -30.13 12.93
C ALA A 531 -14.06 -31.35 13.87
N HIS A 532 -14.52 -31.16 15.11
CA HIS A 532 -14.72 -32.22 16.10
C HIS A 532 -16.12 -32.85 16.09
N GLY A 533 -16.90 -32.69 15.01
CA GLY A 533 -18.14 -33.42 14.80
C GLY A 533 -19.36 -32.85 15.53
N GLN A 534 -19.28 -31.62 16.05
CA GLN A 534 -20.34 -31.01 16.87
C GLN A 534 -21.36 -30.22 16.03
N VAL A 535 -22.61 -30.14 16.52
CA VAL A 535 -23.57 -29.10 16.13
C VAL A 535 -23.37 -27.90 17.05
N THR A 536 -22.77 -26.84 16.52
CA THR A 536 -22.39 -25.65 17.29
C THR A 536 -23.52 -24.61 17.25
N LEU A 537 -24.00 -24.18 18.41
CA LEU A 537 -25.01 -23.12 18.55
C LEU A 537 -24.33 -21.82 18.95
N ALA A 538 -24.12 -20.94 17.98
CA ALA A 538 -23.38 -19.68 18.12
C ALA A 538 -24.33 -18.48 18.24
N CYS A 539 -24.41 -17.87 19.43
CA CYS A 539 -25.29 -16.75 19.74
C CYS A 539 -24.52 -15.42 19.80
N PHE A 540 -24.62 -14.62 18.74
CA PHE A 540 -23.90 -13.35 18.63
C PHE A 540 -24.81 -12.23 18.09
N ILE A 541 -24.47 -10.97 18.37
CA ILE A 541 -25.15 -9.85 17.72
C ILE A 541 -24.69 -9.75 16.27
N SER A 542 -23.39 -9.90 15.98
CA SER A 542 -22.79 -9.88 14.63
C SER A 542 -23.41 -8.84 13.69
N PRO A 543 -23.28 -7.53 13.99
CA PRO A 543 -24.03 -6.48 13.31
C PRO A 543 -23.63 -6.27 11.84
N PHE A 544 -22.40 -6.65 11.47
CA PHE A 544 -21.87 -6.42 10.12
C PHE A 544 -21.96 -7.69 9.27
N THR A 545 -22.36 -7.52 8.01
CA THR A 545 -22.51 -8.59 7.03
C THR A 545 -21.18 -9.31 6.77
N ASP A 546 -20.08 -8.56 6.73
CA ASP A 546 -18.74 -9.11 6.48
C ASP A 546 -18.28 -10.07 7.57
N ASP A 547 -18.63 -9.81 8.83
CA ASP A 547 -18.26 -10.68 9.96
C ASP A 547 -19.03 -12.01 9.91
N ARG A 548 -20.31 -11.97 9.52
CA ARG A 548 -21.14 -13.18 9.34
C ARG A 548 -20.67 -13.98 8.12
N ARG A 549 -20.30 -13.31 7.03
CA ARG A 549 -19.70 -13.93 5.84
C ARG A 549 -18.37 -14.60 6.17
N PHE A 550 -17.54 -13.96 7.01
CA PHE A 550 -16.30 -14.57 7.50
C PHE A 550 -16.59 -15.86 8.26
N ALA A 551 -17.53 -15.85 9.20
CA ALA A 551 -17.92 -17.03 9.98
C ALA A 551 -18.39 -18.19 9.07
N ARG A 552 -19.23 -17.87 8.08
CA ARG A 552 -19.73 -18.82 7.07
C ARG A 552 -18.60 -19.48 6.28
N ALA A 553 -17.62 -18.69 5.82
CA ALA A 553 -16.51 -19.16 4.98
C ALA A 553 -15.49 -20.06 5.71
N LEU A 554 -15.62 -20.24 7.03
CA LEU A 554 -14.73 -21.11 7.81
C LEU A 554 -15.15 -22.59 7.82
N VAL A 555 -16.38 -22.89 7.40
CA VAL A 555 -16.91 -24.26 7.32
C VAL A 555 -17.41 -24.56 5.90
N PRO A 556 -17.50 -25.83 5.48
CA PRO A 556 -17.96 -26.18 4.13
C PRO A 556 -19.39 -25.71 3.83
N ASP A 557 -19.69 -25.50 2.55
CA ASP A 557 -21.03 -25.09 2.10
C ASP A 557 -22.11 -26.09 2.54
N GLY A 558 -23.28 -25.57 2.90
CA GLY A 558 -24.38 -26.36 3.44
C GLY A 558 -24.18 -26.85 4.88
N ARG A 559 -23.12 -26.40 5.58
CA ARG A 559 -22.84 -26.73 6.99
C ARG A 559 -22.93 -25.54 7.94
N PHE A 560 -23.09 -24.34 7.39
CA PHE A 560 -23.37 -23.12 8.12
C PHE A 560 -24.81 -22.71 7.90
N PHE A 561 -25.54 -22.44 8.98
CA PHE A 561 -26.92 -21.99 8.94
C PHE A 561 -27.04 -20.68 9.72
N GLU A 562 -27.18 -19.58 9.00
CA GLU A 562 -27.47 -18.26 9.54
C GLU A 562 -28.95 -18.18 9.89
N ILE A 563 -29.24 -18.06 11.18
CA ILE A 563 -30.58 -17.94 11.72
C ILE A 563 -30.78 -16.48 12.15
N TYR A 564 -31.51 -15.73 11.33
CA TYR A 564 -31.84 -14.35 11.65
C TYR A 564 -33.02 -14.31 12.64
N VAL A 565 -32.71 -13.97 13.88
CA VAL A 565 -33.70 -13.78 14.95
C VAL A 565 -34.18 -12.33 14.93
N LYS A 566 -35.16 -12.10 14.07
CA LYS A 566 -35.81 -10.81 13.88
C LYS A 566 -36.78 -10.54 15.03
N CYS A 567 -36.80 -9.29 15.47
CA CYS A 567 -37.70 -8.81 16.52
C CYS A 567 -37.78 -7.29 16.40
N ASP A 568 -38.99 -6.75 16.48
CA ASP A 568 -39.21 -5.32 16.45
C ASP A 568 -38.42 -4.57 17.56
N LEU A 569 -37.87 -3.40 17.20
CA LEU A 569 -37.01 -2.62 18.09
C LEU A 569 -37.73 -2.22 19.39
N ASP A 570 -39.03 -1.93 19.32
CA ASP A 570 -39.82 -1.52 20.49
C ASP A 570 -40.21 -2.73 21.36
N VAL A 571 -40.25 -3.93 20.79
CA VAL A 571 -40.38 -5.17 21.56
C VAL A 571 -39.08 -5.47 22.32
N VAL A 572 -37.90 -5.37 21.67
CA VAL A 572 -36.63 -5.64 22.37
C VAL A 572 -36.32 -4.62 23.46
N LYS A 573 -36.69 -3.34 23.28
CA LYS A 573 -36.61 -2.31 24.33
C LYS A 573 -37.48 -2.65 25.54
N ARG A 574 -38.71 -3.15 25.33
CA ARG A 574 -39.60 -3.58 26.43
C ARG A 574 -39.09 -4.82 27.16
N ARG A 575 -38.36 -5.70 26.45
CA ARG A 575 -37.75 -6.93 27.00
C ARG A 575 -36.38 -6.69 27.65
N ASP A 576 -35.88 -5.46 27.67
CA ASP A 576 -34.55 -5.12 28.20
C ASP A 576 -34.46 -5.21 29.73
N THR A 577 -34.26 -6.43 30.21
CA THR A 577 -34.10 -6.72 31.65
C THR A 577 -32.79 -6.20 32.24
N LYS A 578 -31.79 -5.87 31.41
CA LYS A 578 -30.46 -5.38 31.84
C LYS A 578 -30.35 -3.84 31.77
N GLY A 579 -31.35 -3.16 31.21
CA GLY A 579 -31.41 -1.70 31.10
C GLY A 579 -30.41 -1.08 30.12
N PHE A 580 -29.84 -1.86 29.20
CA PHE A 580 -28.84 -1.39 28.26
C PHE A 580 -29.40 -0.45 27.18
N TYR A 581 -30.63 -0.67 26.72
CA TYR A 581 -31.30 0.22 25.77
C TYR A 581 -31.61 1.58 26.40
N ALA A 582 -32.03 1.61 27.67
CA ALA A 582 -32.26 2.86 28.40
C ALA A 582 -30.97 3.65 28.59
N LYS A 583 -29.88 2.98 28.98
CA LYS A 583 -28.55 3.60 29.13
C LYS A 583 -27.96 4.07 27.80
N ALA A 584 -28.14 3.32 26.71
CA ALA A 584 -27.71 3.72 25.38
C ALA A 584 -28.47 4.96 24.87
N LEU A 585 -29.78 5.04 25.13
CA LEU A 585 -30.60 6.22 24.78
C LEU A 585 -30.23 7.46 25.61
N ALA A 586 -29.79 7.26 26.85
CA ALA A 586 -29.29 8.33 27.72
C ALA A 586 -27.85 8.78 27.37
N GLY A 587 -27.19 8.14 26.40
CA GLY A 587 -25.81 8.43 26.02
C GLY A 587 -24.76 7.87 26.99
N GLU A 588 -25.13 6.99 27.91
CA GLU A 588 -24.21 6.36 28.86
C GLU A 588 -23.45 5.16 28.25
N ILE A 589 -23.95 4.60 27.14
CA ILE A 589 -23.31 3.51 26.39
C ILE A 589 -23.14 3.94 24.93
N ASP A 590 -21.89 4.24 24.58
CA ASP A 590 -21.53 4.58 23.21
C ASP A 590 -21.55 3.36 22.28
N ASN A 591 -21.83 3.61 21.00
CA ASN A 591 -21.82 2.62 19.92
C ASN A 591 -22.77 1.43 20.13
N PHE A 592 -23.90 1.56 20.80
CA PHE A 592 -24.83 0.44 21.02
C PHE A 592 -25.55 0.03 19.72
N THR A 593 -25.48 -1.26 19.36
CA THR A 593 -26.04 -1.80 18.12
C THR A 593 -27.57 -1.62 18.06
N GLY A 594 -28.05 -0.98 17.00
CA GLY A 594 -29.47 -0.67 16.79
C GLY A 594 -29.93 0.65 17.41
N ILE A 595 -29.04 1.41 18.06
CA ILE A 595 -29.28 2.79 18.52
C ILE A 595 -28.22 3.73 17.94
N SER A 596 -26.97 3.62 18.39
CA SER A 596 -25.85 4.51 18.00
C SER A 596 -24.82 3.83 17.08
N SER A 597 -25.01 2.54 16.77
CA SER A 597 -24.26 1.78 15.76
C SER A 597 -25.23 1.03 14.85
N PRO A 598 -24.99 0.96 13.52
CA PRO A 598 -25.88 0.26 12.60
C PRO A 598 -25.90 -1.26 12.85
N TYR A 599 -27.01 -1.89 12.46
CA TYR A 599 -27.17 -3.35 12.35
C TYR A 599 -27.58 -3.66 10.90
N GLU A 600 -26.76 -4.41 10.19
CA GLU A 600 -27.03 -4.81 8.80
C GLU A 600 -27.79 -6.13 8.81
N GLU A 601 -29.07 -6.08 8.44
CA GLU A 601 -29.93 -7.27 8.41
C GLU A 601 -29.42 -8.32 7.41
N PRO A 602 -29.43 -9.62 7.77
CA PRO A 602 -29.10 -10.69 6.83
C PRO A 602 -30.08 -10.74 5.65
N GLN A 603 -29.56 -10.62 4.43
CA GLN A 603 -30.38 -10.72 3.21
C GLN A 603 -30.67 -12.17 2.80
N ASN A 604 -29.73 -13.09 3.08
CA ASN A 604 -29.77 -14.49 2.63
C ASN A 604 -29.60 -15.47 3.81
N ALA A 605 -30.29 -15.23 4.92
CA ALA A 605 -30.28 -16.17 6.04
C ALA A 605 -30.99 -17.49 5.64
N GLU A 606 -30.45 -18.63 6.07
CA GLU A 606 -31.09 -19.94 5.85
C GLU A 606 -32.45 -20.04 6.54
N LEU A 607 -32.62 -19.33 7.66
CA LEU A 607 -33.90 -19.21 8.35
C LEU A 607 -34.06 -17.83 8.98
N VAL A 608 -35.18 -17.17 8.70
CA VAL A 608 -35.62 -15.94 9.40
C VAL A 608 -36.76 -16.30 10.33
N VAL A 609 -36.64 -15.92 11.60
CA VAL A 609 -37.66 -16.18 12.64
C VAL A 609 -38.03 -14.90 13.36
N GLU A 610 -39.31 -14.73 13.66
CA GLU A 610 -39.86 -13.51 14.28
C GLU A 610 -40.36 -13.81 15.69
N THR A 611 -39.59 -13.41 16.71
CA THR A 611 -39.84 -13.77 18.13
C THR A 611 -40.90 -12.94 18.83
N ASP A 612 -41.46 -11.97 18.12
CA ASP A 612 -42.62 -11.16 18.48
C ASP A 612 -43.94 -11.77 17.98
N ILE A 613 -43.87 -12.72 17.04
CA ILE A 613 -45.04 -13.38 16.44
C ILE A 613 -45.07 -14.87 16.79
N GLN A 614 -43.91 -15.55 16.69
CA GLN A 614 -43.80 -16.99 16.88
C GLN A 614 -43.37 -17.34 18.31
N SER A 615 -43.87 -18.47 18.82
CA SER A 615 -43.41 -19.04 20.08
C SER A 615 -42.03 -19.69 19.93
N VAL A 616 -41.30 -19.80 21.05
CA VAL A 616 -39.97 -20.45 21.05
C VAL A 616 -40.04 -21.90 20.57
N ASP A 617 -41.10 -22.64 20.95
CA ASP A 617 -41.27 -24.05 20.55
C ASP A 617 -41.55 -24.21 19.04
N GLU A 618 -42.30 -23.29 18.43
CA GLU A 618 -42.50 -23.26 16.98
C GLU A 618 -41.19 -22.99 16.23
N ILE A 619 -40.41 -22.01 16.70
CA ILE A 619 -39.11 -21.67 16.11
C ILE A 619 -38.13 -22.85 16.21
N VAL A 620 -38.04 -23.49 17.38
CA VAL A 620 -37.18 -24.67 17.58
C VAL A 620 -37.60 -25.80 16.65
N SER A 621 -38.90 -26.02 16.47
CA SER A 621 -39.43 -27.03 15.54
C SER A 621 -39.05 -26.74 14.09
N GLN A 622 -39.07 -25.47 13.67
CA GLN A 622 -38.63 -25.05 12.32
C GLN A 622 -37.14 -25.30 12.10
N ILE A 623 -36.29 -24.98 13.09
CA ILE A 623 -34.85 -25.22 13.00
C ILE A 623 -34.55 -26.72 12.89
N ILE A 624 -35.23 -27.56 13.69
CA ILE A 624 -35.06 -29.02 13.62
C ILE A 624 -35.51 -29.57 12.25
N ALA A 625 -36.64 -29.08 11.72
CA ALA A 625 -37.13 -29.48 10.40
C ALA A 625 -36.11 -29.13 9.30
N MET A 626 -35.57 -27.90 9.32
CA MET A 626 -34.52 -27.46 8.41
C MET A 626 -33.28 -28.36 8.50
N LEU A 627 -32.84 -28.71 9.71
CA LEU A 627 -31.65 -29.57 9.89
C LEU A 627 -31.85 -30.99 9.36
N ARG A 628 -33.05 -31.55 9.48
CA ARG A 628 -33.40 -32.84 8.87
C ARG A 628 -33.43 -32.76 7.35
N GLU A 629 -34.07 -31.73 6.79
CA GLU A 629 -34.13 -31.51 5.35
C GLU A 629 -32.73 -31.36 4.73
N ARG A 630 -31.81 -30.72 5.46
CA ARG A 630 -30.41 -30.49 5.04
C ARG A 630 -29.48 -31.67 5.35
N GLY A 631 -30.00 -32.78 5.89
CA GLY A 631 -29.22 -33.99 6.18
C GLY A 631 -28.18 -33.81 7.28
N VAL A 632 -28.44 -32.92 8.24
CA VAL A 632 -27.62 -32.74 9.44
C VAL A 632 -28.04 -33.73 10.54
N LEU A 633 -29.35 -33.92 10.73
CA LEU A 633 -29.97 -34.79 11.72
C LEU A 633 -30.56 -36.06 11.11
#